data_AF-A0A093S4L2-F1
#
_entry.id   AF-A0A093S4L2-F1
#
_cell.length_a   1.000
_cell.length_b   1.000
_cell.length_c   1.000
_cell.angle_alpha   90.00
_cell.angle_beta   90.00
_cell.angle_gamma   90.00
#
_symmetry.space_group_name_H-M   'P 1'
#
loop_
_entity.id
_entity.type
_entity.pdbx_description
1 polymer ?
#
loop_
_entity_poly.entity_id
_entity_poly.type
_entity_poly.pdbx_seq_one_letter_code
_entity_poly.pdbx_strand_id
1 'polypeptide(L)' 'PPFPDEIRTGPYHGLFHPEQLISGKEDAANNYARGHYTIGKEIIDTVLSRIR' A
#
# COMPACT_ATOMS: atom_id res chain seq x y z
N PRO A 1 2.73 12.78 -6.37
CA PRO A 1 2.39 11.38 -6.69
C PRO A 1 2.09 10.65 -5.38
N PRO A 2 1.22 9.62 -5.36
CA PRO A 2 1.16 8.69 -4.25
C PRO A 2 2.56 8.14 -3.93
N PHE A 3 2.90 7.98 -2.65
CA PHE A 3 4.23 7.50 -2.21
C PHE A 3 4.75 6.24 -2.97
N PRO A 4 3.92 5.22 -3.27
CA PRO A 4 4.38 4.07 -4.06
C PRO A 4 4.84 4.42 -5.47
N ASP A 5 4.27 5.45 -6.09
CA ASP A 5 4.64 5.87 -7.43
C ASP A 5 6.01 6.56 -7.45
N GLU A 6 6.37 7.24 -6.36
CA GLU A 6 7.72 7.80 -6.20
C GLU A 6 8.79 6.71 -6.11
N ILE A 7 8.48 5.57 -5.47
CA ILE A 7 9.37 4.41 -5.43
C ILE A 7 9.50 3.79 -6.83
N ARG A 8 8.39 3.67 -7.57
CA ARG A 8 8.36 3.11 -8.93
C ARG A 8 9.16 3.92 -9.96
N THR A 9 9.27 5.23 -9.78
CA THR A 9 10.05 6.12 -10.68
C THR A 9 11.39 6.57 -10.09
N GLY A 10 11.66 6.23 -8.83
CA GLY A 10 12.81 6.71 -8.09
C GLY A 10 14.13 6.02 -8.43
N PRO A 11 15.24 6.49 -7.85
CA PRO A 11 16.57 5.90 -8.06
C PRO A 11 16.64 4.42 -7.65
N TYR A 12 15.76 3.98 -6.75
CA TYR A 12 15.69 2.61 -6.23
C TYR A 12 14.55 1.78 -6.83
N HIS A 13 13.97 2.17 -7.96
CA HIS A 13 12.84 1.45 -8.57
C HIS A 13 13.14 -0.03 -8.87
N GLY A 14 14.41 -0.39 -9.12
CA GLY A 14 14.84 -1.76 -9.37
C GLY A 14 15.07 -2.61 -8.11
N LEU A 15 15.00 -2.02 -6.91
CA LEU A 15 15.23 -2.75 -5.65
C LEU A 15 14.01 -3.56 -5.20
N PHE A 16 12.80 -3.11 -5.56
CA PHE A 16 11.54 -3.70 -5.10
C PHE A 16 10.79 -4.34 -6.25
N HIS A 17 10.22 -5.53 -6.02
CA HIS A 17 9.35 -6.15 -7.01
C HIS A 17 8.04 -5.35 -7.12
N PRO A 18 7.54 -5.00 -8.32
CA PRO A 18 6.34 -4.17 -8.48
C PRO A 18 5.09 -4.72 -7.76
N GLU A 19 4.96 -6.05 -7.67
CA GLU A 19 3.84 -6.69 -6.96
C GLU A 19 3.91 -6.59 -5.43
N GLN A 20 5.07 -6.23 -4.87
CA GLN A 20 5.22 -5.96 -3.43
C GLN A 20 4.84 -4.52 -3.07
N LEU A 21 4.67 -3.64 -4.06
CA LEU A 21 4.23 -2.26 -3.88
C LEU A 21 2.69 -2.18 -3.94
N ILE A 22 2.05 -2.43 -2.80
CA ILE A 22 0.59 -2.42 -2.63
C ILE A 22 0.12 -0.99 -2.30
N SER A 23 -0.89 -0.50 -3.01
CA SER A 23 -1.46 0.85 -2.83
C SER A 23 -2.99 0.80 -2.78
N GLY A 24 -3.60 1.55 -1.86
CA GLY A 24 -5.05 1.78 -1.81
C GLY A 24 -5.49 2.99 -2.65
N LYS A 25 -6.78 3.08 -2.98
CA LYS A 25 -7.37 4.25 -3.66
C LYS A 25 -7.54 5.44 -2.71
N GLU A 26 -7.74 5.18 -1.44
CA GLU A 26 -8.02 6.18 -0.41
C GLU A 26 -7.11 5.95 0.81
N ASP A 27 -6.73 7.03 1.49
CA ASP A 27 -5.89 6.97 2.68
C ASP A 27 -6.72 6.83 3.98
N ALA A 28 -6.02 6.66 5.10
CA ALA A 28 -6.66 6.61 6.40
C ALA A 28 -7.06 8.00 6.94
N ALA A 29 -6.70 9.10 6.28
CA ALA A 29 -6.92 10.48 6.71
C ALA A 29 -6.58 10.75 8.21
N ASN A 30 -5.42 10.26 8.67
CA ASN A 30 -4.97 10.33 10.08
C ASN A 30 -5.96 9.73 11.12
N ASN A 31 -6.86 8.85 10.68
CA ASN A 31 -7.89 8.25 11.53
C ASN A 31 -7.63 6.74 11.75
N TYR A 32 -7.38 6.35 13.01
CA TYR A 32 -7.14 4.96 13.38
C TYR A 32 -8.32 4.04 13.07
N ALA A 33 -9.55 4.44 13.42
CA ALA A 33 -10.74 3.63 13.19
C ALA A 33 -10.95 3.40 11.69
N ARG A 34 -10.67 4.42 10.87
CA ARG A 34 -10.73 4.31 9.42
C ARG A 34 -9.71 3.30 8.90
N GLY A 35 -8.45 3.47 9.31
CA GLY A 35 -7.35 2.60 8.93
C GLY A 35 -7.54 1.14 9.37
N HIS A 36 -8.16 0.88 10.53
CA HIS A 36 -8.29 -0.47 11.06
C HIS A 36 -9.59 -1.18 10.63
N TYR A 37 -10.74 -0.53 10.75
CA TYR A 37 -12.04 -1.19 10.62
C TYR A 37 -12.69 -1.05 9.24
N THR A 38 -12.32 -0.02 8.47
CA THR A 38 -12.93 0.27 7.16
C THR A 38 -11.93 0.05 6.04
N ILE A 39 -11.19 1.08 5.64
CA ILE A 39 -10.25 1.05 4.51
C ILE A 39 -9.19 -0.05 4.65
N GLY A 40 -8.60 -0.26 5.84
CA GLY A 40 -7.59 -1.31 5.99
C GLY A 40 -8.15 -2.73 5.90
N LYS A 41 -9.44 -2.92 6.22
CA LYS A 41 -10.10 -4.23 6.09
C LYS A 41 -10.22 -4.66 4.62
N GLU A 42 -10.32 -3.72 3.68
CA GLU A 42 -10.37 -4.04 2.25
C GLU A 42 -9.01 -4.47 1.69
N ILE A 43 -7.92 -4.01 2.30
CA ILE A 43 -6.54 -4.25 1.82
C ILE A 43 -5.86 -5.42 2.52
N ILE A 44 -6.30 -5.79 3.73
CA ILE A 44 -5.62 -6.79 4.56
C ILE A 44 -5.44 -8.14 3.86
N ASP A 45 -6.45 -8.61 3.14
CA ASP A 45 -6.39 -9.90 2.43
C ASP A 45 -5.35 -9.88 1.30
N THR A 46 -5.24 -8.74 0.60
CA THR A 46 -4.24 -8.56 -0.45
C THR A 46 -2.83 -8.57 0.13
N VAL A 47 -2.61 -7.89 1.25
CA VAL A 47 -1.32 -7.85 1.94
C VAL A 47 -0.94 -9.24 2.45
N LEU A 48 -1.86 -9.95 3.09
CA LEU A 48 -1.62 -11.30 3.60
C LEU A 48 -1.28 -12.28 2.48
N SER A 49 -1.94 -12.18 1.32
CA SER A 49 -1.63 -13.02 0.15
C SER A 49 -0.24 -12.75 -0.44
N ARG A 50 0.36 -11.58 -0.22
CA ARG A 50 1.69 -11.25 -0.73
C ARG A 50 2.82 -11.62 0.23
N ILE A 51 2.52 -11.76 1.52
CA ILE A 51 3.48 -12.19 2.54
C ILE A 51 3.66 -13.72 2.54
N ARG A 52 2.59 -14.45 2.22
CA ARG A 52 2.58 -15.92 2.20
C ARG A 52 3.28 -16.49 0.96
#